data_AF-A0A1N6DJG8-F1
#
_entry.id   AF-A0A1N6DJG8-F1
#
_cell.length_a   1.000
_cell.length_b   1.000
_cell.length_c   1.000
_cell.angle_alpha   90.00
_cell.angle_beta   90.00
_cell.angle_gamma   90.00
#
_symmetry.space_group_name_H-M   'P 1'
#
loop_
_entity.id
_entity.type
_entity.pdbx_description
1 polymer ?
#
loop_
_entity_poly.entity_id
_entity_poly.type
_entity_poly.pdbx_seq_one_letter_code
_entity_poly.pdbx_strand_id
1 'polypeptide(L)'
;MKTKSTLLISAALFSVFACETKQYSEQDKVEVTANLEGYVDSIETAVKIVPVHNWTAIDQKYDSLDRKAEIVYKDLKTDVQQIELIETRYETIVEKGKTDQEMFEETADMHLKNIEVWWEKTTSDVEEGTEKTIENMEDATQESLDWLEKNFDKLSTESKKKVEEIRIGLEKD
;
A
#
# COMPACT_ATOMS: atom_id res chain seq x y z
N MET A 1 -64.28 -6.81 56.31
CA MET A 1 -64.01 -5.63 55.46
C MET A 1 -62.59 -5.14 55.71
N LYS A 2 -61.78 -5.03 54.64
CA LYS A 2 -60.58 -4.20 54.37
C LYS A 2 -59.75 -3.77 55.60
N THR A 3 -58.48 -4.16 55.75
CA THR A 3 -57.25 -3.61 55.10
C THR A 3 -56.05 -4.33 55.76
N LYS A 4 -54.82 -4.47 55.25
CA LYS A 4 -54.06 -4.12 54.05
C LYS A 4 -52.86 -5.09 54.09
N SER A 5 -52.61 -5.83 53.02
CA SER A 5 -51.42 -6.68 52.91
C SER A 5 -50.19 -5.80 52.68
N THR A 6 -49.26 -5.81 53.63
CA THR A 6 -47.95 -5.17 53.49
C THR A 6 -47.10 -6.03 52.56
N LEU A 7 -46.88 -5.50 51.36
CA LEU A 7 -46.06 -6.07 50.30
C LEU A 7 -44.60 -5.79 50.66
N LEU A 8 -43.87 -6.80 51.12
CA LEU A 8 -42.43 -6.71 51.33
C LEU A 8 -41.71 -6.96 50.00
N ILE A 9 -41.22 -5.84 49.46
CA ILE A 9 -40.29 -5.71 48.34
C ILE A 9 -38.89 -6.06 48.85
N SER A 10 -38.23 -7.07 48.28
CA SER A 10 -36.76 -7.28 48.32
C SER A 10 -36.45 -8.60 47.61
N ALA A 11 -35.57 -8.73 46.63
CA ALA A 11 -34.57 -7.85 46.08
C ALA A 11 -34.49 -8.09 44.57
N ALA A 12 -34.63 -7.02 43.78
CA ALA A 12 -34.27 -7.08 42.37
C ALA A 12 -32.75 -7.17 42.28
N LEU A 13 -32.28 -8.29 41.74
CA LEU A 13 -30.93 -8.47 41.21
C LEU A 13 -30.74 -7.47 40.05
N PHE A 14 -30.26 -6.26 40.37
CA PHE A 14 -29.59 -5.42 39.39
C PHE A 14 -28.09 -5.63 39.58
N SER A 15 -27.59 -6.75 39.05
CA SER A 15 -26.21 -6.82 38.60
C SER A 15 -26.07 -5.76 37.51
N VAL A 16 -25.62 -4.58 37.94
CA VAL A 16 -25.17 -3.53 37.05
C VAL A 16 -24.02 -4.16 36.26
N PHE A 17 -24.28 -4.56 35.02
CA PHE A 17 -23.23 -4.64 34.04
C PHE A 17 -22.72 -3.21 33.92
N ALA A 18 -21.71 -2.88 34.72
CA ALA A 18 -20.87 -1.75 34.42
C ALA A 18 -20.30 -2.03 33.03
N CYS A 19 -20.89 -1.41 32.00
CA CYS A 19 -20.09 -0.98 30.88
C CYS A 19 -18.98 -0.14 31.51
N GLU A 20 -17.81 -0.72 31.68
CA GLU A 20 -16.59 0.07 31.88
C GLU A 20 -16.48 0.95 30.64
N THR A 21 -17.00 2.17 30.72
CA THR A 21 -16.58 3.25 29.85
C THR A 21 -15.09 3.40 30.13
N LYS A 22 -14.25 2.77 29.30
CA LYS A 22 -12.81 3.03 29.33
C LYS A 22 -12.65 4.53 29.15
N GLN A 23 -12.35 5.20 30.25
CA GLN A 23 -12.11 6.62 30.24
C GLN A 23 -10.68 6.78 29.76
N TYR A 24 -10.52 7.24 28.52
CA TYR A 24 -9.20 7.50 27.97
C TYR A 24 -8.53 8.65 28.72
N SER A 25 -7.21 8.67 28.70
CA SER A 25 -6.37 9.67 29.34
C SER A 25 -5.63 10.51 28.31
N GLU A 26 -5.10 11.66 28.75
CA GLU A 26 -4.21 12.48 27.93
C GLU A 26 -2.97 11.72 27.46
N GLN A 27 -2.52 10.71 28.21
CA GLN A 27 -1.41 9.86 27.82
C GLN A 27 -1.79 8.94 26.65
N ASP A 28 -3.01 8.39 26.65
CA ASP A 28 -3.52 7.60 25.52
C ASP A 28 -3.56 8.44 24.25
N LYS A 29 -3.93 9.72 24.36
CA LYS A 29 -3.92 10.67 23.24
C LYS A 29 -2.52 10.83 22.64
N VAL A 30 -1.52 11.07 23.49
CA VAL A 30 -0.13 11.19 23.03
C VAL A 30 0.34 9.91 22.34
N GLU A 31 0.01 8.75 22.91
CA GLU A 31 0.40 7.45 22.36
C GLU A 31 -0.25 7.16 21.00
N VAL A 32 -1.56 7.33 20.86
CA VAL A 32 -2.24 7.03 19.58
C VAL A 32 -1.79 7.99 18.47
N THR A 33 -1.58 9.26 18.80
CA THR A 33 -1.09 10.25 17.84
C THR A 33 0.33 9.93 17.41
N ALA A 34 1.23 9.63 18.34
CA ALA A 34 2.61 9.26 18.01
C ALA A 34 2.68 7.97 17.17
N ASN A 35 1.80 7.00 17.45
CA ASN A 35 1.72 5.76 16.67
C ASN A 35 1.21 6.01 15.24
N LEU A 36 0.20 6.86 15.07
CA LEU A 36 -0.34 7.21 13.76
C LEU A 36 0.69 8.00 12.94
N GLU A 37 1.27 9.05 13.54
CA GLU A 37 2.29 9.89 12.91
C GLU A 37 3.53 9.07 12.51
N GLY A 38 4.06 8.26 13.43
CA GLY A 38 5.21 7.40 13.14
C GLY A 38 4.93 6.37 12.03
N TYR A 39 3.68 5.91 11.90
CA TYR A 39 3.31 5.04 10.79
C TYR A 39 3.29 5.81 9.46
N VAL A 40 2.69 7.01 9.42
CA VAL A 40 2.71 7.88 8.23
C VAL A 40 4.14 8.24 7.81
N ASP A 41 5.03 8.56 8.75
CA ASP A 41 6.44 8.83 8.48
C ASP A 41 7.17 7.60 7.89
N SER A 42 6.82 6.40 8.37
CA SER A 42 7.39 5.16 7.85
C SER A 42 6.96 4.91 6.39
N ILE A 43 5.71 5.23 6.05
CA ILE A 43 5.20 5.14 4.68
C ILE A 43 5.89 6.18 3.81
N GLU A 44 5.99 7.43 4.27
CA GLU A 44 6.68 8.51 3.54
C GLU A 44 8.12 8.12 3.17
N THR A 45 8.80 7.42 4.08
CA THR A 45 10.15 6.90 3.84
C THR A 45 10.12 5.73 2.86
N ALA A 46 9.20 4.79 3.03
CA ALA A 46 9.08 3.62 2.17
C ALA A 46 8.84 4.00 0.70
N VAL A 47 7.92 4.94 0.44
CA VAL A 47 7.58 5.39 -0.92
C VAL A 47 8.72 6.07 -1.67
N LYS A 48 9.73 6.58 -0.94
CA LYS A 48 10.92 7.17 -1.55
C LYS A 48 11.96 6.12 -1.97
N ILE A 49 11.88 4.91 -1.44
CA ILE A 49 12.94 3.89 -1.57
C ILE A 49 12.47 2.72 -2.43
N VAL A 50 11.21 2.30 -2.24
CA VAL A 50 10.61 1.18 -2.94
C VAL A 50 9.52 1.75 -3.85
N PRO A 51 9.50 1.43 -5.16
CA PRO A 51 8.50 1.99 -6.08
C PRO A 51 7.17 1.21 -6.05
N VAL A 52 7.19 -0.07 -5.69
CA VAL A 52 6.00 -0.94 -5.70
C VAL A 52 5.59 -1.31 -4.28
N HIS A 53 4.33 -1.03 -3.93
CA HIS A 53 3.80 -1.24 -2.59
C HIS A 53 2.51 -2.07 -2.58
N ASN A 54 2.27 -2.71 -1.44
CA ASN A 54 0.97 -3.29 -1.12
C ASN A 54 0.08 -2.22 -0.47
N TRP A 55 -0.51 -1.35 -1.30
CA TRP A 55 -1.38 -0.26 -0.83
C TRP A 55 -2.55 -0.76 0.02
N THR A 56 -3.13 -1.91 -0.32
CA THR A 56 -4.21 -2.51 0.48
C THR A 56 -3.79 -2.79 1.92
N ALA A 57 -2.60 -3.37 2.12
CA ALA A 57 -2.09 -3.62 3.47
C ALA A 57 -1.74 -2.32 4.20
N ILE A 58 -1.23 -1.32 3.46
CA ILE A 58 -0.89 -0.01 4.01
C ILE A 58 -2.15 0.72 4.51
N ASP A 59 -3.18 0.80 3.66
CA ASP A 59 -4.48 1.43 3.93
C ASP A 59 -5.16 0.77 5.13
N GLN A 60 -5.24 -0.57 5.16
CA GLN A 60 -5.84 -1.29 6.29
C GLN A 60 -5.18 -0.99 7.64
N LYS A 61 -3.85 -0.86 7.64
CA LYS A 61 -3.10 -0.55 8.86
C LYS A 61 -3.28 0.91 9.26
N TYR A 62 -3.31 1.84 8.30
CA TYR A 62 -3.62 3.25 8.52
C TYR A 62 -5.01 3.39 9.16
N ASP A 63 -6.05 2.86 8.51
CA ASP A 63 -7.45 2.91 8.97
C ASP A 63 -7.62 2.35 10.39
N SER A 64 -6.81 1.36 10.77
CA SER A 64 -6.85 0.79 12.12
C SER A 64 -6.23 1.72 13.16
N LEU A 65 -5.21 2.51 12.81
CA LEU A 65 -4.56 3.44 13.72
C LEU A 65 -5.37 4.74 13.83
N ASP A 66 -5.86 5.23 12.70
CA ASP A 66 -6.69 6.42 12.59
C ASP A 66 -7.97 6.29 13.44
N ARG A 67 -8.76 5.22 13.24
CA ARG A 67 -9.94 4.92 14.08
C ARG A 67 -9.65 4.87 15.58
N LYS A 68 -8.45 4.39 15.97
CA LYS A 68 -8.08 4.39 17.40
C LYS A 68 -7.84 5.80 17.90
N ALA A 69 -7.17 6.64 17.11
CA ALA A 69 -6.96 8.03 17.44
C ALA A 69 -8.29 8.79 17.53
N GLU A 70 -9.19 8.63 16.55
CA GLU A 70 -10.52 9.24 16.55
C GLU A 70 -11.32 8.91 17.82
N ILE A 71 -11.32 7.64 18.24
CA ILE A 71 -12.04 7.19 19.44
C ILE A 71 -11.49 7.90 20.69
N VAL A 72 -10.17 7.98 20.84
CA VAL A 72 -9.52 8.62 21.99
C VAL A 72 -9.81 10.12 22.02
N TYR A 73 -9.64 10.80 20.89
CA TYR A 73 -9.89 12.24 20.80
C TYR A 73 -11.36 12.58 21.09
N LYS A 74 -12.28 11.76 20.58
CA LYS A 74 -13.72 11.91 20.82
C LYS A 74 -14.10 11.70 22.29
N ASP A 75 -13.54 10.68 22.95
CA ASP A 75 -13.80 10.42 24.37
C ASP A 75 -13.28 11.56 25.27
N LEU A 76 -12.08 12.07 24.95
CA LEU A 76 -11.47 13.22 25.63
C LEU A 76 -12.10 14.56 25.25
N LYS A 77 -13.03 14.59 24.28
CA LYS A 77 -13.65 15.82 23.74
C LYS A 77 -12.61 16.86 23.30
N THR A 78 -11.50 16.38 22.77
CA THR A 78 -10.41 17.21 22.23
C THR A 78 -10.62 17.43 20.74
N ASP A 79 -10.06 18.52 20.23
CA ASP A 79 -10.08 18.85 18.80
C ASP A 79 -9.28 17.82 17.98
N VAL A 80 -9.88 17.37 16.87
CA VAL A 80 -9.33 16.37 15.94
C VAL A 80 -8.42 16.98 14.86
N GLN A 81 -8.23 18.31 14.82
CA GLN A 81 -7.36 19.01 13.86
C GLN A 81 -5.99 18.36 13.66
N GLN A 82 -5.38 17.83 14.74
CA GLN A 82 -4.09 17.15 14.63
C GLN A 82 -4.16 15.84 13.83
N ILE A 83 -5.24 15.07 14.01
CA ILE A 83 -5.48 13.84 13.26
C ILE A 83 -5.81 14.16 11.81
N GLU A 84 -6.62 15.19 11.56
CA GLU A 84 -6.94 15.67 10.19
C GLU A 84 -5.67 16.09 9.42
N LEU A 85 -4.70 16.72 10.09
CA LEU A 85 -3.41 17.05 9.47
C LEU A 85 -2.59 15.79 9.12
N ILE A 86 -2.62 14.76 9.96
CA ILE A 86 -1.93 13.49 9.71
C ILE A 86 -2.61 12.74 8.55
N GLU A 87 -3.94 12.76 8.50
CA GLU A 87 -4.75 12.20 7.42
C GLU A 87 -4.44 12.88 6.09
N THR A 88 -4.47 14.22 6.04
CA THR A 88 -4.14 14.97 4.82
C THR A 88 -2.72 14.63 4.33
N ARG A 89 -1.75 14.50 5.24
CA ARG A 89 -0.38 14.07 4.89
C ARG A 89 -0.38 12.66 4.32
N TYR A 90 -1.07 11.72 4.97
CA TYR A 90 -1.18 10.35 4.52
C TYR A 90 -1.77 10.25 3.11
N GLU A 91 -2.91 10.90 2.86
CA GLU A 91 -3.57 10.91 1.55
C GLU A 91 -2.64 11.44 0.46
N THR A 92 -1.94 12.54 0.74
CA THR A 92 -0.97 13.12 -0.20
C THR A 92 0.17 12.15 -0.52
N ILE A 93 0.69 11.45 0.49
CA ILE A 93 1.76 10.45 0.33
C ILE A 93 1.27 9.27 -0.52
N VAL A 94 0.05 8.78 -0.26
CA VAL A 94 -0.56 7.66 -0.98
C VAL A 94 -0.83 8.01 -2.43
N GLU A 95 -1.44 9.18 -2.70
CA GLU A 95 -1.72 9.64 -4.07
C GLU A 95 -0.44 9.72 -4.90
N LYS A 96 0.59 10.37 -4.34
CA LYS A 96 1.88 10.49 -5.00
C LYS A 96 2.54 9.12 -5.19
N GLY A 97 2.57 8.28 -4.15
CA GLY A 97 3.19 6.96 -4.21
C GLY A 97 2.51 6.03 -5.22
N LYS A 98 1.18 6.07 -5.33
CA LYS A 98 0.43 5.32 -6.35
C LYS A 98 0.78 5.80 -7.76
N THR A 99 0.87 7.11 -7.95
CA THR A 99 1.29 7.70 -9.24
C THR A 99 2.72 7.28 -9.61
N ASP A 100 3.66 7.37 -8.67
CA ASP A 100 5.05 6.96 -8.88
C ASP A 100 5.17 5.45 -9.19
N GLN A 101 4.36 4.62 -8.54
CA GLN A 101 4.27 3.19 -8.81
C GLN A 101 3.72 2.91 -10.22
N GLU A 102 2.65 3.58 -10.63
CA GLU A 102 2.06 3.43 -11.95
C GLU A 102 3.06 3.79 -13.05
N MET A 103 3.76 4.93 -12.92
CA MET A 103 4.81 5.32 -13.88
C MET A 103 5.96 4.31 -13.94
N PHE A 104 6.33 3.71 -12.80
CA PHE A 104 7.37 2.69 -12.75
C PHE A 104 6.94 1.39 -13.47
N GLU A 105 5.70 0.93 -13.24
CA GLU A 105 5.16 -0.25 -13.95
C GLU A 105 4.97 0.02 -15.44
N GLU A 106 4.52 1.21 -15.85
CA GLU A 106 4.43 1.59 -17.26
C GLU A 106 5.80 1.58 -17.95
N THR A 107 6.84 2.06 -17.25
CA THR A 107 8.23 2.00 -17.74
C THR A 107 8.71 0.56 -17.88
N ALA A 108 8.38 -0.30 -16.91
CA ALA A 108 8.71 -1.71 -16.98
C ALA A 108 8.00 -2.42 -18.15
N ASP A 109 6.71 -2.16 -18.37
CA ASP A 109 5.94 -2.74 -19.48
C ASP A 109 6.46 -2.26 -20.83
N MET A 110 6.85 -0.99 -20.95
CA MET A 110 7.51 -0.46 -22.16
C MET A 110 8.81 -1.23 -22.47
N HIS A 111 9.68 -1.44 -21.47
CA HIS A 111 10.92 -2.18 -21.67
C HIS A 111 10.67 -3.66 -22.01
N LEU A 112 9.72 -4.31 -21.34
CA LEU A 112 9.30 -5.67 -21.67
C LEU A 112 8.81 -5.78 -23.12
N LYS A 113 7.96 -4.86 -23.54
CA LYS A 113 7.43 -4.81 -24.91
C LYS A 113 8.50 -4.58 -25.96
N ASN A 114 9.51 -3.74 -25.68
CA ASN A 114 10.63 -3.56 -26.59
C ASN A 114 11.39 -4.87 -26.83
N ILE A 115 11.59 -5.66 -25.78
CA ILE A 115 12.24 -6.97 -25.88
C ILE A 115 11.35 -7.97 -26.63
N GLU A 116 10.05 -8.02 -26.33
CA GLU A 116 9.10 -8.88 -27.04
C GLU A 116 9.08 -8.57 -28.55
N VAL A 117 9.03 -7.28 -28.93
CA VAL A 117 9.04 -6.86 -30.34
C VAL A 117 10.35 -7.21 -31.03
N TRP A 118 11.50 -7.04 -30.36
CA TRP A 118 12.78 -7.47 -30.92
C TRP A 118 12.80 -8.99 -31.13
N TRP A 119 12.34 -9.75 -30.15
CA TRP A 119 12.28 -11.22 -30.24
C TRP A 119 11.40 -11.70 -31.40
N GLU A 120 10.20 -11.14 -31.55
CA GLU A 120 9.30 -11.47 -32.65
C GLU A 120 9.94 -11.20 -34.02
N LYS A 121 10.62 -10.05 -34.17
CA LYS A 121 11.25 -9.70 -35.45
C LYS A 121 12.50 -10.52 -35.75
N THR A 122 13.34 -10.76 -34.76
CA THR A 122 14.56 -11.56 -34.96
C THR A 122 14.22 -13.00 -35.31
N THR A 123 13.12 -13.53 -34.78
CA THR A 123 12.63 -14.87 -35.12
C THR A 123 11.87 -14.93 -36.45
N SER A 124 11.27 -13.83 -36.93
CA SER A 124 10.54 -13.77 -38.21
C SER A 124 11.38 -13.38 -39.42
N ASP A 125 12.40 -12.51 -39.27
CA ASP A 125 13.01 -11.75 -40.38
C ASP A 125 14.40 -12.28 -40.79
N VAL A 126 14.57 -13.61 -40.91
CA VAL A 126 15.78 -14.25 -41.47
C VAL A 126 15.94 -14.03 -42.99
N GLU A 127 14.99 -13.37 -43.67
CA GLU A 127 15.05 -13.10 -45.12
C GLU A 127 15.61 -11.69 -45.44
N GLU A 128 16.91 -11.65 -45.78
CA GLU A 128 17.71 -10.63 -46.48
C GLU A 128 17.12 -9.19 -46.64
N GLY A 129 17.54 -8.26 -45.77
CA GLY A 129 17.41 -6.81 -46.00
C GLY A 129 17.41 -5.91 -44.76
N THR A 130 17.40 -6.48 -43.56
CA THR A 130 17.06 -5.83 -42.28
C THR A 130 18.23 -5.50 -41.35
N GLU A 131 19.49 -5.75 -41.74
CA GLU A 131 20.68 -5.65 -40.85
C GLU A 131 20.73 -4.36 -40.02
N LYS A 132 20.58 -3.16 -40.64
CA LYS A 132 20.62 -1.89 -39.89
C LYS A 132 19.43 -1.65 -38.97
N THR A 133 18.26 -2.21 -39.28
CA THR A 133 17.09 -2.10 -38.41
C THR A 133 17.23 -3.05 -37.23
N ILE A 134 17.84 -4.22 -37.44
CA ILE A 134 18.14 -5.19 -36.38
C ILE A 134 19.19 -4.60 -35.41
N GLU A 135 20.30 -4.04 -35.91
CA GLU A 135 21.34 -3.44 -35.05
C GLU A 135 20.79 -2.34 -34.12
N ASN A 136 20.00 -1.40 -34.64
CA ASN A 136 19.42 -0.33 -33.80
C ASN A 136 18.37 -0.88 -32.80
N MET A 137 17.72 -2.00 -33.12
CA MET A 137 16.79 -2.66 -32.21
C MET A 137 17.52 -3.49 -31.15
N GLU A 138 18.70 -4.03 -31.45
CA GLU A 138 19.56 -4.71 -30.47
C GLU A 138 20.03 -3.75 -29.37
N ASP A 139 20.50 -2.55 -29.74
CA ASP A 139 20.92 -1.54 -28.75
C ASP A 139 19.78 -1.14 -27.79
N ALA A 140 18.58 -0.86 -28.34
CA ALA A 140 17.41 -0.51 -27.54
C ALA A 140 16.90 -1.68 -26.67
N THR A 141 17.07 -2.91 -27.16
CA THR A 141 16.74 -4.14 -26.42
C THR A 141 17.72 -4.34 -25.28
N GLN A 142 19.02 -4.15 -25.52
CA GLN A 142 20.04 -4.25 -24.49
C GLN A 142 19.81 -3.19 -23.40
N GLU A 143 19.50 -1.94 -23.76
CA GLU A 143 19.11 -0.90 -22.79
C GLU A 143 17.90 -1.34 -21.95
N SER A 144 16.91 -1.96 -22.59
CA SER A 144 15.70 -2.44 -21.91
C SER A 144 15.99 -3.59 -20.95
N LEU A 145 16.82 -4.56 -21.37
CA LEU A 145 17.28 -5.66 -20.52
C LEU A 145 18.09 -5.15 -19.34
N ASP A 146 19.04 -4.24 -19.59
CA ASP A 146 19.87 -3.59 -18.57
C ASP A 146 19.01 -2.88 -17.52
N TRP A 147 17.99 -2.15 -17.96
CA TRP A 147 17.09 -1.44 -17.06
C TRP A 147 16.27 -2.42 -16.21
N LEU A 148 15.70 -3.46 -16.84
CA LEU A 148 14.91 -4.48 -16.15
C LEU A 148 15.75 -5.28 -15.16
N GLU A 149 16.99 -5.62 -15.50
CA GLU A 149 17.91 -6.33 -14.60
C GLU A 149 18.28 -5.47 -13.39
N LYS A 150 18.67 -4.21 -13.61
CA LYS A 150 19.01 -3.26 -12.53
C LYS A 150 17.84 -3.00 -11.59
N ASN A 151 16.61 -3.14 -12.08
CA ASN A 151 15.39 -2.89 -11.31
C ASN A 151 14.60 -4.15 -10.96
N PHE A 152 15.14 -5.35 -11.26
CA PHE A 152 14.40 -6.60 -11.20
C PHE A 152 13.72 -6.80 -9.85
N ASP A 153 14.45 -6.62 -8.75
CA ASP A 153 13.93 -6.80 -7.39
C ASP A 153 12.76 -5.88 -7.04
N LYS A 154 12.65 -4.73 -7.71
CA LYS A 154 11.63 -3.70 -7.49
C LYS A 154 10.37 -3.90 -8.35
N LEU A 155 10.44 -4.75 -9.38
CA LEU A 155 9.31 -5.05 -10.25
C LEU A 155 8.17 -5.75 -9.50
N SER A 156 6.93 -5.56 -9.97
CA SER A 156 5.80 -6.41 -9.57
C SER A 156 6.09 -7.90 -9.87
N THR A 157 5.36 -8.77 -9.17
CA THR A 157 5.49 -10.23 -9.36
C THR A 157 5.19 -10.63 -10.81
N GLU A 158 4.22 -9.98 -11.45
CA GLU A 158 3.86 -10.24 -12.85
C GLU A 158 4.99 -9.81 -13.80
N SER A 159 5.52 -8.60 -13.62
CA SER A 159 6.63 -8.09 -14.43
C SER A 159 7.90 -8.95 -14.26
N LYS A 160 8.22 -9.39 -13.03
CA LYS A 160 9.31 -10.37 -12.79
C LYS A 160 9.09 -11.65 -13.57
N LYS A 161 7.89 -12.23 -13.51
CA LYS A 161 7.55 -13.48 -14.22
C LYS A 161 7.77 -13.33 -15.73
N LYS A 162 7.34 -12.22 -16.33
CA LYS A 162 7.57 -11.93 -17.75
C LYS A 162 9.06 -11.85 -18.09
N VAL A 163 9.86 -11.15 -17.29
CA VAL A 163 11.33 -11.08 -17.50
C VAL A 163 11.94 -12.48 -17.51
N GLU A 164 11.53 -13.36 -16.59
CA GLU A 164 12.12 -14.71 -16.53
C GLU A 164 11.63 -15.61 -17.67
N GLU A 165 10.39 -15.46 -18.12
CA GLU A 165 9.89 -16.15 -19.31
C GLU A 165 10.69 -15.77 -20.55
N ILE A 166 10.98 -14.47 -20.72
CA ILE A 166 11.83 -13.95 -21.80
C ILE A 166 13.24 -14.54 -21.70
N ARG A 167 13.88 -14.50 -20.52
CA ARG A 167 15.22 -15.07 -20.32
C ARG A 167 15.29 -16.55 -20.67
N ILE A 168 14.32 -17.34 -20.23
CA ILE A 168 14.23 -18.76 -20.57
C ILE A 168 14.05 -18.98 -22.08
N GLY A 169 13.35 -18.07 -22.76
CA GLY A 169 13.23 -18.07 -24.23
C GLY A 169 14.58 -17.83 -24.91
N LEU A 170 15.34 -16.83 -24.43
CA LEU A 170 16.65 -16.46 -24.97
C LEU A 170 17.73 -17.54 -24.75
N GLU A 171 17.68 -18.30 -23.66
CA GLU A 171 18.66 -19.37 -23.36
C GLU A 171 18.43 -20.67 -24.14
N LYS A 172 17.27 -20.83 -24.79
CA LYS A 172 16.88 -22.07 -25.48
C LYS A 172 17.22 -22.09 -26.97
N ASP A 173 17.59 -20.95 -27.55
CA ASP A 173 18.11 -20.82 -28.91
C ASP A 173 19.64 -20.67 -28.91
#